data_AF-A0A1X7VD72-F1
#
_entry.id   AF-A0A1X7VD72-F1
#
_cell.length_a   1.000
_cell.length_b   1.000
_cell.length_c   1.000
_cell.angle_alpha   90.00
_cell.angle_beta   90.00
_cell.angle_gamma   90.00
#
_symmetry.space_group_name_H-M   'P 1'
#
loop_
_entity.id
_entity.type
_entity.pdbx_description
1 polymer ?
#
loop_
_entity_poly.entity_id
_entity_poly.type
_entity_poly.pdbx_seq_one_letter_code
_entity_poly.pdbx_strand_id
1 'polypeptide(L)'
;GAFFRESLLKVGELRSLLPEKCNAMALTATASLCLRLKLKEIIEMRNPTVVLLPPCKHNILYQRTNYRRAVIYCRTIEECATLYRYFRDNMGRNFTEPQNAPAIARFRMVDMFTSCVDDEIKSHIIHSFPQLSCLRILCATVAL
;
A
#
# COMPACT_ATOMS: atom_id res chain seq x y z
N GLY A 1 8.84 13.02 7.93
CA GLY A 1 8.42 12.33 6.69
C GLY A 1 7.57 13.29 5.87
N ALA A 2 7.22 12.93 4.63
CA ALA A 2 6.44 13.81 3.73
C ALA A 2 5.07 14.26 4.31
N PHE A 3 4.56 13.56 5.33
CA PHE A 3 3.31 13.87 6.04
C PHE A 3 3.53 13.92 7.56
N PHE A 4 4.59 14.60 8.01
CA PHE A 4 4.76 14.82 9.45
C PHE A 4 3.65 15.74 9.97
N ARG A 5 2.94 15.30 11.02
CA ARG A 5 1.92 16.11 11.69
C ARG A 5 2.47 16.55 13.04
N GLU A 6 2.37 17.83 13.38
CA GLU A 6 2.79 18.33 14.70
C GLU A 6 2.06 17.63 15.85
N SER A 7 0.84 17.14 15.62
CA SER A 7 0.10 16.35 16.60
C SER A 7 0.81 15.07 17.04
N LEU A 8 1.75 14.53 16.24
CA LEU A 8 2.57 13.39 16.64
C LEU A 8 3.53 13.73 17.80
N LEU A 9 3.94 14.99 17.93
CA LEU A 9 4.81 15.42 19.03
C LEU A 9 4.11 15.28 20.38
N LYS A 10 2.79 15.46 20.41
CA LYS A 10 1.95 15.32 21.61
C LYS A 10 1.72 13.87 22.03
N VAL A 11 2.06 12.89 21.19
CA VAL A 11 1.89 11.47 21.52
C VAL A 11 2.89 11.03 22.60
N GLY A 12 4.07 11.64 22.66
CA GLY A 12 5.02 11.44 23.77
C GLY A 12 4.43 11.87 25.11
N GLU A 13 3.75 13.02 25.15
CA GLU A 13 3.06 13.51 26.36
C GLU A 13 1.96 12.54 26.82
N LEU A 14 1.21 11.93 25.89
CA LEU A 14 0.22 10.92 26.26
C LEU A 14 0.85 9.70 26.94
N ARG A 15 2.08 9.32 26.57
CA ARG A 15 2.76 8.20 27.21
C ARG A 15 3.16 8.47 28.64
N SER A 16 3.48 9.71 29.00
CA SER A 16 3.78 10.05 30.39
C SER A 16 2.55 9.95 31.30
N LEU A 17 1.35 10.09 30.71
CA LEU A 17 0.07 9.95 31.41
C LEU A 17 -0.46 8.51 31.45
N LEU A 18 0.07 7.61 30.62
CA LEU A 18 -0.36 6.22 30.56
C LEU A 18 0.36 5.38 31.64
N PRO A 19 -0.28 4.33 32.18
CA PRO A 19 0.34 3.43 33.13
C PRO A 19 1.64 2.82 32.57
N GLU A 20 2.67 2.64 33.41
CA GLU A 20 4.00 2.17 33.00
C GLU A 20 3.99 0.84 32.21
N LYS A 21 2.94 0.02 32.40
CA LYS A 21 2.77 -1.29 31.75
C LYS A 21 1.99 -1.25 30.43
N CYS A 22 1.68 -0.07 29.90
CA CYS A 22 0.96 0.07 28.64
C CYS A 22 1.88 -0.19 27.44
N ASN A 23 1.61 -1.26 26.70
CA ASN A 23 2.34 -1.57 25.48
C ASN A 23 1.86 -0.69 24.33
N ALA A 24 2.80 -0.09 23.60
CA ALA A 24 2.51 0.72 22.43
C ALA A 24 3.02 0.03 21.16
N MET A 25 2.23 0.06 20.09
CA MET A 25 2.61 -0.42 18.77
C MET A 25 2.53 0.72 17.76
N ALA A 26 3.60 0.92 16.99
CA ALA A 26 3.64 1.88 15.90
C ALA A 26 3.68 1.12 14.57
N LEU A 27 2.66 1.30 13.73
CA LEU A 27 2.53 0.65 12.43
C LEU A 27 2.87 1.64 11.32
N THR A 28 3.86 1.31 10.50
CA THR A 28 4.29 2.17 9.38
C THR A 28 4.50 1.33 8.13
N ALA A 29 3.87 1.69 7.02
CA ALA A 29 4.04 0.98 5.75
C ALA A 29 5.35 1.33 5.03
N THR A 30 5.83 2.58 5.16
CA THR A 30 6.94 3.12 4.34
C THR A 30 8.01 3.85 5.16
N ALA A 31 8.20 3.48 6.44
CA ALA A 31 9.18 4.17 7.27
C ALA A 31 10.62 3.77 6.94
N SER A 32 11.37 4.73 6.37
CA SER A 32 12.82 4.64 6.24
C SER A 32 13.49 4.52 7.62
N LEU A 33 14.73 4.03 7.66
CA LEU A 33 15.50 3.90 8.90
C LEU A 33 15.52 5.22 9.70
N CYS A 34 15.81 6.34 9.04
CA CYS A 34 15.82 7.66 9.67
C CYS A 34 14.45 8.01 10.27
N LEU A 35 13.35 7.73 9.57
CA LEU A 35 12.01 8.01 10.09
C LEU A 35 11.68 7.14 11.31
N ARG A 36 12.07 5.87 11.29
CA ARG A 36 11.86 4.96 12.44
C ARG A 36 12.60 5.41 13.69
N LEU A 37 13.83 5.89 13.54
CA LEU A 37 14.61 6.41 14.67
C LEU A 37 13.96 7.66 15.27
N LYS A 38 13.51 8.60 14.42
CA LYS A 38 12.77 9.79 14.87
C LYS A 38 11.46 9.43 15.57
N LEU A 39 10.70 8.46 15.03
CA LEU A 39 9.45 8.02 15.65
C LEU A 39 9.68 7.30 16.99
N LYS A 40 10.76 6.52 17.10
CA LYS A 40 11.14 5.86 18.36
C LYS A 40 11.38 6.89 19.46
N GLU A 41 12.02 8.00 19.13
CA GLU A 41 12.29 9.11 20.04
C GLU A 41 11.00 9.87 20.42
N ILE A 42 10.22 10.31 19.42
CA ILE A 42 8.99 11.08 19.65
C ILE A 42 7.95 10.30 20.47
N ILE A 43 7.82 9.00 20.23
CA ILE A 43 6.82 8.13 20.90
C ILE A 43 7.45 7.45 22.14
N GLU A 44 8.61 7.91 22.61
CA GLU A 44 9.33 7.39 23.78
C GLU A 44 9.34 5.85 23.86
N MET A 45 9.59 5.19 22.73
CA MET A 45 9.59 3.73 22.66
C MET A 45 10.87 3.18 23.29
N ARG A 46 10.76 2.70 24.53
CA ARG A 46 11.85 2.00 25.24
C ARG A 46 11.98 0.58 24.68
N ASN A 47 13.13 0.29 24.09
CA ASN A 47 13.52 -1.01 23.52
C ASN A 47 12.43 -1.74 22.68
N PRO A 48 11.92 -1.13 21.59
CA PRO A 48 10.86 -1.73 20.79
C PRO A 48 11.38 -2.93 19.98
N THR A 49 10.58 -3.99 19.90
CA THR A 49 10.79 -5.04 18.91
C THR A 49 10.40 -4.51 17.53
N VAL A 50 11.33 -4.51 16.57
CA VAL A 50 11.09 -4.01 15.21
C VAL A 50 10.82 -5.19 14.28
N VAL A 51 9.60 -5.23 13.72
CA VAL A 51 9.23 -6.21 12.69
C VAL A 51 9.27 -5.52 11.32
N LEU A 52 10.15 -6.00 10.45
CA LEU A 52 10.31 -5.52 9.07
C LEU A 52 9.82 -6.58 8.09
N LEU A 53 8.82 -6.23 7.30
CA LEU A 53 8.34 -7.07 6.21
C LEU A 53 8.79 -6.47 4.88
N PRO A 54 9.54 -7.21 4.04
CA PRO A 54 9.84 -6.76 2.69
C PRO A 54 8.56 -6.53 1.89
N PRO A 55 8.53 -5.53 0.98
CA PRO A 55 7.39 -5.32 0.09
C PRO A 55 7.26 -6.45 -0.96
N CYS A 56 8.28 -7.31 -1.10
CA CYS A 56 8.37 -8.36 -2.09
C CYS A 56 7.36 -9.49 -1.81
N LYS A 57 6.32 -9.58 -2.64
CA LYS A 57 5.28 -10.61 -2.54
C LYS A 57 5.33 -11.53 -3.76
N HIS A 58 6.30 -12.44 -3.78
CA HIS A 58 6.46 -13.43 -4.86
C HIS A 58 5.23 -14.34 -5.04
N ASN A 59 4.36 -14.43 -4.02
CA ASN A 59 3.13 -15.20 -4.05
C ASN A 59 2.05 -14.61 -4.97
N ILE A 60 2.19 -13.37 -5.47
CA ILE A 60 1.26 -12.77 -6.43
C ILE A 60 1.10 -13.65 -7.68
N LEU A 61 2.21 -14.18 -8.21
CA LEU A 61 2.21 -14.99 -9.43
C LEU A 61 1.50 -16.33 -9.24
N TYR A 62 1.62 -16.94 -8.07
CA TYR A 62 1.06 -18.26 -7.76
C TYR A 62 -0.41 -18.17 -7.34
N GLN A 63 -0.75 -17.19 -6.49
CA GLN A 63 -2.09 -17.08 -5.92
C GLN A 63 -3.08 -16.45 -6.91
N ARG A 64 -2.62 -15.62 -7.86
CA ARG A 64 -3.46 -15.01 -8.90
C ARG A 64 -4.76 -14.42 -8.31
N THR A 65 -5.93 -14.91 -8.73
CA THR A 65 -7.24 -14.46 -8.23
C THR A 65 -7.49 -14.80 -6.76
N ASN A 66 -6.72 -15.70 -6.15
CA ASN A 66 -6.77 -15.99 -4.72
C ASN A 66 -5.85 -15.09 -3.88
N TYR A 67 -5.04 -14.26 -4.54
CA TYR A 67 -4.17 -13.32 -3.83
C TYR A 67 -5.01 -12.30 -3.05
N ARG A 68 -4.54 -11.87 -1.87
CA ARG A 68 -5.25 -10.85 -1.08
C ARG A 68 -5.16 -9.51 -1.79
N ARG A 69 -6.29 -8.80 -1.90
CA ARG A 69 -6.33 -7.47 -2.52
C ARG A 69 -5.36 -6.52 -1.80
N ALA A 70 -4.59 -5.76 -2.56
CA ALA A 70 -3.56 -4.87 -2.07
C ALA A 70 -3.63 -3.52 -2.78
N VAL A 71 -3.43 -2.45 -2.01
CA VAL A 71 -3.27 -1.09 -2.54
C VAL A 71 -1.83 -0.66 -2.24
N ILE A 72 -1.13 -0.21 -3.27
CA ILE A 72 0.24 0.31 -3.20
C ILE A 72 0.13 1.82 -3.39
N TYR A 73 0.33 2.57 -2.32
CA TYR A 73 0.32 4.03 -2.37
C TYR A 73 1.67 4.55 -2.86
N CYS A 74 1.62 5.35 -3.91
CA CYS A 74 2.78 6.04 -4.50
C CYS A 74 2.66 7.55 -4.29
N ARG A 75 3.79 8.25 -4.33
CA ARG A 75 3.82 9.71 -4.19
C ARG A 75 3.43 10.40 -5.48
N THR A 76 3.82 9.85 -6.62
CA THR A 76 3.58 10.46 -7.94
C THR A 76 2.94 9.49 -8.92
N ILE A 77 2.35 10.04 -9.98
CA ILE A 77 1.71 9.26 -11.04
C ILE A 77 2.76 8.43 -11.79
N GLU A 78 3.98 8.97 -11.95
CA GLU A 78 5.11 8.31 -12.61
C GLU A 78 5.59 7.09 -11.81
N GLU A 79 5.58 7.17 -10.48
CA GLU A 79 5.85 6.04 -9.60
C GLU A 79 4.78 4.95 -9.76
N CYS A 80 3.49 5.32 -9.79
CA CYS A 80 2.41 4.38 -10.08
C CYS A 80 2.58 3.73 -11.46
N ALA A 81 2.89 4.51 -12.49
CA ALA A 81 3.09 4.02 -13.85
C ALA A 81 4.30 3.08 -13.96
N THR A 82 5.36 3.34 -13.19
CA THR A 82 6.53 2.48 -13.11
C THR A 82 6.20 1.15 -12.44
N LEU A 83 5.47 1.16 -11.33
CA LEU A 83 5.00 -0.06 -10.66
C LEU A 83 4.03 -0.85 -11.53
N TYR A 84 3.10 -0.17 -12.20
CA TYR A 84 2.18 -0.81 -13.14
C TYR A 84 2.91 -1.54 -14.25
N ARG A 85 3.88 -0.88 -14.90
CA ARG A 85 4.73 -1.49 -15.93
C ARG A 85 5.54 -2.65 -15.37
N TYR A 86 6.13 -2.49 -14.18
CA TYR A 86 6.83 -3.57 -13.50
C TYR A 86 5.95 -4.81 -13.34
N PHE A 87 4.71 -4.66 -12.85
CA PHE A 87 3.78 -5.80 -12.74
C PHE A 87 3.41 -6.38 -14.10
N ARG A 88 3.11 -5.54 -15.09
CA ARG A 88 2.78 -5.99 -16.45
C ARG A 88 3.90 -6.85 -17.04
N ASP A 89 5.12 -6.38 -16.95
CA ASP A 89 6.27 -7.01 -17.60
C ASP A 89 6.69 -8.29 -16.84
N ASN A 90 6.57 -8.33 -15.50
CA ASN A 90 6.92 -9.52 -14.70
C ASN A 90 5.78 -10.57 -14.62
N MET A 91 4.51 -10.16 -14.70
CA MET A 91 3.39 -11.10 -14.67
C MET A 91 3.11 -11.69 -16.05
N GLY A 92 3.45 -10.99 -17.14
CA GLY A 92 3.27 -11.46 -18.50
C GLY A 92 1.85 -11.97 -18.76
N ARG A 93 1.71 -13.25 -19.14
CA ARG A 93 0.40 -13.89 -19.40
C ARG A 93 -0.53 -13.95 -18.18
N ASN A 94 0.04 -13.85 -16.98
CA ASN A 94 -0.71 -13.84 -15.72
C ASN A 94 -1.22 -12.45 -15.33
N PHE A 95 -0.90 -11.41 -16.12
CA PHE A 95 -1.37 -10.06 -15.85
C PHE A 95 -2.89 -9.92 -16.01
N THR A 96 -3.50 -10.77 -16.83
CA THR A 96 -4.95 -10.82 -17.06
C THR A 96 -5.57 -12.10 -16.54
N GLU A 97 -6.88 -12.03 -16.26
CA GLU A 97 -7.74 -13.16 -15.95
C GLU A 97 -9.03 -13.06 -16.80
N PRO A 98 -9.33 -14.08 -17.63
CA PRO A 98 -8.53 -15.28 -17.88
C PRO A 98 -7.17 -14.97 -18.54
N GLN A 99 -6.20 -15.89 -18.44
CA GLN A 99 -4.86 -15.67 -19.00
C GLN A 99 -4.92 -15.36 -20.50
N ASN A 100 -4.07 -14.43 -20.96
CA ASN A 100 -4.03 -13.93 -22.34
C ASN A 100 -5.28 -13.18 -22.80
N ALA A 101 -6.22 -12.86 -21.90
CA ALA A 101 -7.31 -11.95 -22.24
C ALA A 101 -6.76 -10.56 -22.63
N PRO A 102 -7.51 -9.77 -23.41
CA PRO A 102 -7.13 -8.39 -23.74
C PRO A 102 -6.81 -7.60 -22.47
N ALA A 103 -5.77 -6.76 -22.52
CA ALA A 103 -5.31 -5.94 -21.40
C ALA A 103 -6.24 -4.74 -21.12
N ILE A 104 -7.54 -5.00 -21.01
CA ILE A 104 -8.59 -4.03 -20.69
C ILE A 104 -8.90 -4.07 -19.19
N ALA A 105 -9.48 -2.99 -18.66
CA ALA A 105 -9.69 -2.79 -17.22
C ALA A 105 -10.45 -3.94 -16.53
N ARG A 106 -11.38 -4.58 -17.22
CA ARG A 106 -12.20 -5.69 -16.67
C ARG A 106 -11.40 -6.97 -16.43
N PHE A 107 -10.32 -7.21 -17.17
CA PHE A 107 -9.57 -8.46 -17.12
C PHE A 107 -8.22 -8.34 -16.43
N ARG A 108 -7.74 -7.13 -16.15
CA ARG A 108 -6.42 -6.95 -15.55
C ARG A 108 -6.44 -7.15 -14.04
N MET A 109 -5.41 -7.83 -13.56
CA MET A 109 -5.20 -8.06 -12.14
C MET A 109 -4.60 -6.86 -11.41
N VAL A 110 -4.03 -5.91 -12.15
CA VAL A 110 -3.38 -4.71 -11.60
C VAL A 110 -3.95 -3.47 -12.28
N ASP A 111 -4.32 -2.47 -11.48
CA ASP A 111 -4.84 -1.19 -11.97
C ASP A 111 -4.14 0.01 -11.31
N MET A 112 -4.29 1.20 -11.87
CA MET A 112 -3.83 2.47 -11.34
C MET A 112 -5.03 3.32 -10.93
N PHE A 113 -4.99 3.90 -9.74
CA PHE A 113 -5.99 4.84 -9.23
C PHE A 113 -5.32 6.17 -8.90
N THR A 114 -5.24 7.03 -9.90
CA THR A 114 -4.62 8.34 -9.78
C THR A 114 -5.62 9.45 -10.07
N SER A 115 -5.28 10.68 -9.70
CA SER A 115 -6.14 11.86 -9.92
C SER A 115 -6.49 12.09 -11.40
N CYS A 116 -5.59 11.72 -12.32
CA CYS A 116 -5.74 11.91 -13.76
C CYS A 116 -6.48 10.79 -14.50
N VAL A 117 -6.92 9.74 -13.81
CA VAL A 117 -7.73 8.67 -14.43
C VAL A 117 -9.15 9.18 -14.65
N ASP A 118 -9.75 8.84 -15.79
CA ASP A 118 -11.13 9.19 -16.12
C ASP A 118 -12.10 8.70 -15.03
N ASP A 119 -13.11 9.51 -14.73
CA ASP A 119 -14.05 9.23 -13.64
C ASP A 119 -14.86 7.93 -13.86
N GLU A 120 -15.03 7.52 -15.12
CA GLU A 120 -15.60 6.21 -15.49
C GLU A 120 -14.72 5.04 -15.02
N ILE A 121 -13.40 5.13 -15.21
CA ILE A 121 -12.44 4.11 -14.79
C ILE A 121 -12.31 4.11 -13.26
N LYS A 122 -12.31 5.29 -12.62
CA LYS A 122 -12.34 5.40 -11.15
C LYS A 122 -13.58 4.71 -10.57
N SER A 123 -14.76 4.96 -11.16
CA SER A 123 -16.02 4.34 -10.75
C SER A 123 -15.99 2.83 -10.91
N HIS A 124 -15.45 2.33 -12.03
CA HIS A 124 -15.24 0.90 -12.24
C HIS A 124 -14.31 0.30 -11.18
N ILE A 125 -13.21 0.96 -10.83
CA ILE A 125 -12.26 0.49 -9.81
C ILE A 125 -12.92 0.45 -8.42
N ILE A 126 -13.62 1.52 -8.03
CA ILE A 126 -14.32 1.61 -6.74
C ILE A 126 -15.38 0.50 -6.61
N HIS A 127 -16.08 0.18 -7.69
CA HIS A 127 -17.09 -0.89 -7.68
C HIS A 127 -16.45 -2.30 -7.74
N SER A 128 -15.37 -2.46 -8.50
CA SER A 128 -14.75 -3.77 -8.76
C SER A 128 -13.82 -4.23 -7.64
N PHE A 129 -13.15 -3.31 -6.94
CA PHE A 129 -12.16 -3.67 -5.92
C PHE A 129 -12.79 -4.33 -4.67
N PRO A 130 -13.97 -3.92 -4.17
CA PRO A 130 -14.63 -4.62 -3.06
C PRO A 130 -15.29 -5.95 -3.50
N GLN A 131 -15.79 -6.00 -4.74
CA GLN A 131 -16.59 -7.11 -5.27
C GLN A 131 -15.76 -8.28 -5.83
N LEU A 132 -16.43 -9.37 -6.20
CA LEU A 132 -15.84 -10.54 -6.87
C LEU A 132 -15.32 -10.18 -8.28
N SER A 133 -14.19 -9.48 -8.34
CA SER A 133 -13.47 -9.16 -9.57
C SER A 133 -12.16 -9.94 -9.67
N CYS A 134 -11.47 -9.83 -10.79
CA CYS A 134 -10.10 -10.31 -10.95
C CYS A 134 -9.03 -9.30 -10.48
N LEU A 135 -9.43 -8.06 -10.17
CA LEU A 135 -8.52 -6.99 -9.74
C LEU A 135 -7.96 -7.30 -8.35
N ARG A 136 -6.63 -7.28 -8.22
CA ARG A 136 -5.93 -7.66 -6.98
C ARG A 136 -4.96 -6.61 -6.48
N ILE A 137 -4.35 -5.83 -7.36
CA ILE A 137 -3.37 -4.82 -6.97
C ILE A 137 -3.79 -3.48 -7.53
N LEU A 138 -3.81 -2.45 -6.70
CA LEU A 138 -4.08 -1.09 -7.12
C LEU A 138 -2.89 -0.20 -6.80
N CYS A 139 -2.32 0.48 -7.79
CA CYS A 139 -1.28 1.50 -7.58
C CYS A 139 -1.96 2.87 -7.51
N ALA A 140 -1.94 3.52 -6.35
CA ALA A 140 -2.74 4.71 -6.11
C ALA A 140 -1.91 5.90 -5.63
N THR A 141 -2.23 7.12 -6.06
CA THR A 141 -1.66 8.36 -5.49
C THR A 141 -2.55 8.98 -4.41
N VAL A 142 -3.81 8.57 -4.35
CA VAL A 142 -4.82 9.05 -3.40
C VAL A 142 -5.45 7.87 -2.67
N ALA A 143 -5.86 8.09 -1.42
CA ALA A 143 -6.65 7.10 -0.68
C ALA A 143 -7.96 6.83 -1.43
N LEU A 144 -8.28 5.54 -1.56
CA LEU A 144 -9.57 5.05 -2.06
C LEU A 144 -10.70 5.39 -1.08
#